data_AF-A0A830BZ14-F1
#
_entry.id   AF-A0A830BZ14-F1
#
_cell.length_a   1.000
_cell.length_b   1.000
_cell.length_c   1.000
_cell.angle_alpha   90.00
_cell.angle_beta   90.00
_cell.angle_gamma   90.00
#
_symmetry.space_group_name_H-M   'P 1'
#
loop_
_entity.id
_entity.type
_entity.pdbx_description
1 polymer ?
#
loop_
_entity_poly.entity_id
_entity_poly.type
_entity_poly.pdbx_seq_one_letter_code
_entity_poly.pdbx_strand_id
1 'polypeptide(L)' 'MPGVGKENIKVRIEKDTVIMKGEGQEDFEDDELGPRYDFSIQPPDEKSLLA' A
#
# COMPACT_ATOMS: atom_id res chain seq x y z
N MET A 1 5.53 -4.73 -0.67
CA MET A 1 6.26 -3.57 -0.12
C MET A 1 7.46 -4.12 0.62
N PRO A 2 8.70 -3.82 0.19
CA PRO A 2 9.90 -4.35 0.86
C PRO A 2 9.94 -3.84 2.31
N GLY A 3 10.31 -4.68 3.26
CA GLY A 3 10.34 -4.32 4.68
C GLY A 3 8.96 -4.23 5.38
N VAL A 4 7.86 -4.53 4.69
CA VAL A 4 6.51 -4.56 5.29
C VAL A 4 5.92 -5.96 5.18
N GLY A 5 5.68 -6.58 6.34
CA GLY A 5 4.97 -7.86 6.43
C GLY A 5 3.55 -7.76 5.85
N LYS A 6 3.04 -8.84 5.24
CA LYS A 6 1.72 -8.87 4.58
C LYS A 6 0.59 -8.45 5.53
N GLU A 7 0.69 -8.83 6.80
CA GLU A 7 -0.25 -8.46 7.87
C GLU A 7 -0.32 -6.95 8.15
N ASN A 8 0.77 -6.23 7.83
CA ASN A 8 0.88 -4.79 8.03
C ASN A 8 0.48 -3.98 6.78
N ILE A 9 -0.06 -4.64 5.76
CA ILE A 9 -0.59 -3.99 4.56
C ILE A 9 -2.10 -3.78 4.74
N LYS A 10 -2.52 -2.52 4.83
CA LYS A 10 -3.92 -2.09 4.83
C LYS A 10 -4.34 -1.71 3.41
N VAL A 11 -5.34 -2.39 2.88
CA VAL A 11 -5.95 -2.06 1.58
C VAL A 11 -7.37 -1.53 1.82
N ARG A 12 -7.70 -0.40 1.21
CA ARG A 12 -9.04 0.22 1.26
C ARG A 12 -9.44 0.70 -0.13
N ILE A 13 -10.73 0.71 -0.40
CA ILE A 13 -11.30 1.25 -1.64
C ILE A 13 -12.07 2.52 -1.27
N GLU A 14 -11.70 3.66 -1.85
CA GLU A 14 -12.37 4.94 -1.65
C GLU A 14 -12.85 5.52 -3.00
N LYS A 15 -14.18 5.60 -3.15
CA LYS A 15 -14.95 6.20 -4.28
C LYS A 15 -14.75 5.58 -5.67
N ASP A 16 -13.57 5.05 -5.93
CA ASP A 16 -13.14 4.25 -7.08
C ASP A 16 -11.64 3.90 -6.94
N THR A 17 -10.90 4.62 -6.09
CA THR A 17 -9.45 4.45 -5.90
C THR A 17 -9.12 3.35 -4.91
N VAL A 18 -8.18 2.47 -5.26
CA VAL A 18 -7.59 1.51 -4.34
C VAL A 18 -6.43 2.19 -3.62
N ILE A 19 -6.52 2.29 -2.30
CA ILE A 19 -5.50 2.86 -1.42
C ILE A 19 -4.86 1.70 -0.66
N MET A 20 -3.56 1.51 -0.88
CA MET A 20 -2.72 0.55 -0.16
C MET A 20 -1.75 1.30 0.73
N LYS A 21 -1.76 0.98 2.02
CA LYS A 21 -0.84 1.52 3.03
C LYS A 21 -0.07 0.37 3.65
N GLY A 22 1.25 0.46 3.64
CA GLY A 22 2.11 -0.49 4.33
C GLY A 22 2.91 0.22 5.41
N GLU A 23 2.86 -0.29 6.63
CA GLU A 23 3.64 0.21 7.75
C GLU A 23 4.65 -0.88 8.14
N GLY A 24 5.95 -0.65 7.95
CA GLY A 24 6.98 -1.58 8.43
C GLY A 24 6.97 -1.65 9.95
N GLN A 25 7.16 -2.84 10.52
CA GLN A 25 7.33 -2.99 11.97
C GLN A 25 8.70 -2.43 12.39
N GLU A 26 8.76 -1.90 13.61
CA GLU A 26 9.93 -1.28 14.26
C GLU A 26 11.04 -2.30 14.61
N ASP A 27 11.13 -3.43 13.93
CA ASP A 27 12.15 -4.47 14.13
C ASP A 27 13.47 -4.15 13.39
N PHE A 28 13.73 -2.87 13.11
CA PHE A 28 15.07 -2.40 12.80
C PHE A 28 15.64 -1.87 14.12
N GLU A 29 16.79 -2.39 14.54
CA GLU A 29 17.49 -2.06 15.81
C GLU A 29 17.91 -0.57 15.95
N ASP A 30 17.40 0.31 15.11
CA ASP A 30 17.61 1.75 15.14
C ASP A 30 16.24 2.42 15.26
N ASP A 31 16.10 3.35 16.20
CA ASP A 31 14.90 4.05 16.70
C ASP A 31 14.19 4.91 15.61
N GLU A 32 14.29 4.52 14.34
CA GLU A 32 13.68 5.16 13.19
C GLU A 32 12.46 4.34 12.74
N LEU A 33 11.28 4.96 12.87
CA LEU A 33 10.00 4.48 12.35
C LEU A 33 10.21 3.72 11.04
N GLY A 34 9.92 2.41 11.04
CA GLY A 34 10.14 1.52 9.90
C GLY A 34 9.52 2.05 8.59
N PRO A 35 9.92 1.51 7.43
CA PRO A 35 9.55 2.06 6.13
C PRO A 35 8.03 2.14 5.95
N ARG A 36 7.54 3.34 5.66
CA ARG A 36 6.12 3.61 5.38
C ARG A 36 5.90 3.76 3.88
N TYR A 37 4.91 3.05 3.37
CA TYR A 37 4.50 3.12 1.97
C TYR A 37 3.05 3.56 1.89
N ASP A 38 2.80 4.63 1.15
CA ASP A 38 1.47 4.99 0.69
C ASP A 38 1.42 4.82 -0.83
N PHE A 39 0.44 4.06 -1.31
CA PHE A 39 0.21 3.84 -2.72
C PHE A 39 -1.27 3.95 -3.02
N SER A 40 -1.65 4.83 -3.93
CA SER A 40 -3.00 4.95 -4.45
C SER A 40 -2.98 4.63 -5.94
N ILE A 41 -3.86 3.74 -6.37
CA ILE A 41 -4.09 3.44 -7.77
C ILE A 41 -5.57 3.60 -8.07
N GLN A 42 -5.87 4.39 -9.09
CA GLN A 42 -7.18 4.31 -9.72
C GLN A 42 -7.16 3.06 -10.60
N PRO A 43 -7.99 2.06 -10.28
CA PRO A 43 -8.17 0.94 -11.19
C PRO A 43 -8.61 1.51 -12.54
N PRO A 44 -8.07 1.00 -13.66
CA PRO A 44 -8.53 1.43 -14.96
C PRO A 44 -10.02 1.13 -15.09
N ASP A 45 -10.79 2.07 -15.63
CA ASP A 45 -12.15 1.81 -16.09
C ASP A 45 -12.12 0.54 -16.96
N GLU A 46 -13.10 -0.35 -16.77
CA GLU A 46 -13.20 -1.64 -17.47
C GLU A 46 -13.07 -1.51 -19.01
N LYS A 47 -13.35 -0.32 -19.56
CA LYS A 47 -13.17 0.02 -20.98
C LYS A 47 -11.73 0.19 -21.46
N SER A 48 -10.77 0.47 -20.58
CA SER A 48 -9.37 0.69 -20.97
C SER A 48 -8.58 -0.63 -21.13
N LEU A 49 -9.10 -1.73 -20.56
CA LEU A 49 -8.49 -3.07 -20.65
C LEU A 49 -8.84 -3.83 -21.95
N LEU A 50 -9.70 -3.25 -22.80
CA LEU A 50 -10.22 -3.83 -24.02
C LEU A 50 -9.77 -3.11 -25.31
N ALA A 51 -8.82 -2.18 -25.22
CA ALA A 51 -8.29 -1.40 -26.34
C ALA A 51 -6.93 -1.92 -26.85
#